data_AF-A0A0M1J9T6-F1
#
_entry.id   AF-A0A0M1J9T6-F1
#
_cell.length_a   1.000
_cell.length_b   1.000
_cell.length_c   1.000
_cell.angle_alpha   90.00
_cell.angle_beta   90.00
_cell.angle_gamma   90.00
#
_symmetry.space_group_name_H-M   'P 1'
#
loop_
_entity.id
_entity.type
_entity.pdbx_description
1 polymer ?
#
loop_
_entity_poly.entity_id
_entity_poly.type
_entity_poly.pdbx_seq_one_letter_code
_entity_poly.pdbx_strand_id
1 'polypeptide(L)'
;MTEEVERLDGIDPELQEIVLEESGELLGTLQDSLNVWTKSGDQTAKNQIKHVLHTLKGGARLANINSIGNLSHALEMLLDASDNANESKISTLVQQSVQHLLQQVEQLRIGGPIAYANSLVTSLESKIQELTA
;
A
#
# COMPACT_ATOMS: atom_id res chain seq x y z
N MET A 1 -3.46 22.63 -5.39
CA MET A 1 -3.01 22.09 -4.09
C MET A 1 -1.75 21.30 -4.40
N THR A 2 -0.58 21.75 -3.94
CA THR A 2 0.65 20.94 -4.06
C THR A 2 0.50 19.73 -3.15
N GLU A 3 0.57 18.53 -3.72
CA GLU A 3 0.66 17.30 -2.94
C GLU A 3 1.92 17.36 -2.07
N GLU A 4 1.79 16.98 -0.80
CA GLU A 4 2.91 16.86 0.11
C GLU A 4 3.81 15.71 -0.37
N VAL A 5 5.13 15.91 -0.31
CA VAL A 5 6.10 14.92 -0.78
C VAL A 5 7.15 14.63 0.30
N GLU A 6 7.51 13.36 0.43
CA GLU A 6 8.66 12.89 1.20
C GLU A 6 9.92 13.00 0.34
N ARG A 7 10.93 13.68 0.88
CA ARG A 7 12.23 13.82 0.22
C ARG A 7 13.16 12.72 0.69
N LEU A 8 14.08 12.30 -0.20
CA LEU A 8 15.00 11.20 0.05
C LEU A 8 16.22 11.60 0.91
N ASP A 9 16.37 12.87 1.25
CA ASP A 9 17.50 13.41 2.03
C ASP A 9 17.61 12.83 3.45
N GLY A 10 16.53 12.27 3.99
CA GLY A 10 16.50 11.55 5.27
C GLY A 10 16.48 10.01 5.17
N ILE A 11 16.50 9.45 3.96
CA ILE A 11 16.42 8.00 3.73
C ILE A 11 17.84 7.44 3.57
N ASP A 12 18.15 6.37 4.30
CA ASP A 12 19.43 5.66 4.17
C ASP A 12 19.51 4.97 2.80
N PRO A 13 20.49 5.28 1.94
CA PRO A 13 20.62 4.67 0.61
C PRO A 13 20.75 3.14 0.63
N GLU A 14 21.41 2.57 1.65
CA GLU A 14 21.56 1.11 1.78
C GLU A 14 20.21 0.46 2.09
N LEU A 15 19.43 1.06 3.00
CA LEU A 15 18.09 0.57 3.32
C LEU A 15 17.11 0.81 2.16
N GLN A 16 17.25 1.91 1.43
CA GLN A 16 16.49 2.16 0.21
C GLN A 16 16.72 1.06 -0.83
N GLU A 17 17.97 0.68 -1.08
CA GLU A 17 18.32 -0.37 -2.05
C GLU A 17 17.68 -1.71 -1.64
N ILE A 18 17.82 -2.09 -0.37
CA ILE A 18 17.18 -3.31 0.18
C ILE A 18 15.66 -3.28 -0.03
N VAL A 19 14.99 -2.16 0.29
CA VAL A 19 13.54 -2.02 0.10
C VAL A 19 13.16 -2.15 -1.37
N LEU A 20 13.95 -1.58 -2.28
CA LEU A 20 13.69 -1.66 -3.72
C LEU A 20 13.87 -3.08 -4.28
N GLU A 21 14.90 -3.80 -3.83
CA GLU A 21 15.12 -5.20 -4.19
C GLU A 21 13.95 -6.08 -3.75
N GLU A 22 13.51 -5.95 -2.49
CA GLU A 22 12.36 -6.70 -1.97
C GLU A 22 11.06 -6.31 -2.70
N SER A 23 10.87 -5.02 -2.97
CA SER A 23 9.65 -4.52 -3.60
C SER A 23 9.44 -5.07 -5.03
N GLY A 24 10.51 -5.38 -5.77
CA GLY A 24 10.41 -5.86 -7.14
C GLY A 24 9.50 -7.08 -7.32
N GLU A 25 9.75 -8.14 -6.54
CA GLU A 25 8.94 -9.36 -6.58
C GLU A 25 7.58 -9.21 -5.87
N LEU A 26 7.57 -8.45 -4.77
CA LEU A 26 6.39 -8.20 -3.98
C LEU A 26 5.30 -7.46 -4.78
N LEU A 27 5.67 -6.45 -5.56
CA LEU A 27 4.71 -5.66 -6.34
C LEU A 27 4.06 -6.45 -7.48
N GLY A 28 4.78 -7.42 -8.07
CA GLY A 28 4.18 -8.37 -9.02
C GLY A 28 3.12 -9.23 -8.34
N THR A 29 3.50 -9.83 -7.21
CA THR A 29 2.59 -10.66 -6.39
C THR A 29 1.37 -9.88 -5.91
N LEU A 30 1.54 -8.61 -5.53
CA LEU A 30 0.47 -7.72 -5.10
C LEU A 30 -0.56 -7.50 -6.22
N GLN A 31 -0.09 -7.18 -7.42
CA GLN A 31 -0.96 -6.93 -8.58
C GLN A 31 -1.72 -8.17 -9.01
N ASP A 32 -1.05 -9.33 -9.07
CA ASP A 32 -1.69 -10.59 -9.42
C ASP A 32 -2.75 -10.99 -8.39
N SER A 33 -2.42 -10.88 -7.11
CA SER A 33 -3.36 -11.19 -6.02
C SER A 33 -4.54 -10.21 -6.01
N LEU A 34 -4.31 -8.91 -6.25
CA LEU A 34 -5.36 -7.91 -6.39
C LEU A 34 -6.29 -8.24 -7.56
N ASN A 35 -5.75 -8.64 -8.71
CA ASN A 35 -6.54 -9.03 -9.88
C ASN A 35 -7.42 -10.25 -9.60
N VAL A 36 -6.91 -11.24 -8.87
CA VAL A 36 -7.68 -12.42 -8.47
C VAL A 36 -8.78 -12.02 -7.49
N TRP A 37 -8.42 -11.36 -6.38
CA TRP A 37 -9.35 -10.97 -5.33
C TRP A 37 -10.49 -10.09 -5.87
N THR A 38 -10.20 -9.11 -6.73
CA THR A 38 -11.22 -8.20 -7.28
C THR A 38 -12.18 -8.89 -8.26
N LYS A 39 -11.79 -10.03 -8.86
CA LYS A 39 -12.65 -10.80 -9.78
C LYS A 39 -13.52 -11.82 -9.07
N SER A 40 -13.02 -12.45 -8.00
CA SER A 40 -13.69 -13.62 -7.39
C SER A 40 -13.95 -13.51 -5.89
N GLY A 41 -13.44 -12.48 -5.20
CA GLY A 41 -13.48 -12.41 -3.73
C GLY A 41 -12.66 -13.51 -3.05
N ASP A 42 -11.64 -14.04 -3.74
CA ASP A 42 -10.83 -15.14 -3.22
C ASP A 42 -10.06 -14.73 -1.95
N GLN A 43 -10.29 -15.44 -0.85
CA GLN A 43 -9.72 -15.12 0.45
C GLN A 43 -8.23 -15.47 0.55
N THR A 44 -7.74 -16.45 -0.23
CA THR A 44 -6.31 -16.74 -0.34
C THR A 44 -5.60 -15.55 -1.00
N ALA A 45 -6.18 -15.01 -2.07
CA ALA A 45 -5.67 -13.82 -2.74
C ALA A 45 -5.68 -12.60 -1.81
N LYS A 46 -6.78 -12.39 -1.05
CA LYS A 46 -6.85 -11.34 -0.01
C LYS A 46 -5.72 -11.46 1.01
N ASN A 47 -5.47 -12.67 1.52
CA ASN A 47 -4.40 -12.93 2.48
C ASN A 47 -3.01 -12.67 1.87
N GLN A 48 -2.81 -13.01 0.59
CA GLN A 48 -1.56 -12.71 -0.10
C GLN A 48 -1.33 -11.21 -0.26
N ILE A 49 -2.37 -10.43 -0.59
CA ILE A 49 -2.29 -8.96 -0.62
C ILE A 49 -1.82 -8.43 0.74
N LYS A 50 -2.44 -8.89 1.84
CA LYS A 50 -2.07 -8.47 3.20
C LYS A 50 -0.63 -8.82 3.55
N HIS A 51 -0.17 -10.02 3.19
CA HIS A 51 1.22 -10.42 3.43
C HIS A 51 2.21 -9.50 2.72
N VAL A 52 1.95 -9.18 1.45
CA VAL A 52 2.81 -8.24 0.70
C VAL A 52 2.81 -6.86 1.35
N LEU A 53 1.63 -6.33 1.72
CA LEU A 53 1.53 -5.03 2.39
C LEU A 53 2.27 -5.01 3.74
N HIS A 54 2.23 -6.11 4.49
CA HIS A 54 2.95 -6.26 5.75
C HIS A 54 4.47 -6.15 5.56
N THR A 55 5.01 -6.87 4.58
CA THR A 55 6.44 -6.86 4.26
C THR A 55 6.88 -5.48 3.75
N LEU A 56 6.13 -4.89 2.80
CA LEU A 56 6.40 -3.55 2.30
C LEU A 56 6.38 -2.49 3.41
N LYS A 57 5.40 -2.57 4.32
CA LYS A 57 5.33 -1.70 5.50
C LYS A 57 6.57 -1.86 6.38
N GLY A 58 7.01 -3.10 6.63
CA GLY A 58 8.21 -3.40 7.42
C GLY A 58 9.45 -2.75 6.83
N GLY A 59 9.73 -3.00 5.55
CA GLY A 59 10.86 -2.42 4.84
C GLY A 59 10.80 -0.89 4.80
N ALA A 60 9.65 -0.32 4.46
CA ALA A 60 9.46 1.12 4.43
C ALA A 60 9.71 1.78 5.80
N ARG A 61 9.28 1.16 6.91
CA ARG A 61 9.55 1.67 8.26
C ARG A 61 11.02 1.60 8.63
N LEU A 62 11.71 0.51 8.27
CA LEU A 62 13.15 0.37 8.50
C LEU A 62 13.94 1.45 7.76
N ALA A 63 13.55 1.74 6.51
CA ALA A 63 14.18 2.78 5.68
C ALA A 63 13.65 4.21 5.96
N ASN A 64 12.79 4.41 6.97
CA ASN A 64 12.14 5.69 7.29
C ASN A 64 11.33 6.32 6.13
N ILE A 65 10.75 5.51 5.25
CA ILE A 65 9.90 5.92 4.13
C ILE A 65 8.44 5.94 4.58
N ASN A 66 8.03 7.05 5.19
CA ASN A 66 6.72 7.16 5.83
C ASN A 66 5.57 7.17 4.82
N SER A 67 5.78 7.76 3.64
CA SER A 67 4.77 7.85 2.58
C SER A 67 4.24 6.47 2.15
N ILE A 68 5.15 5.51 1.91
CA ILE A 68 4.83 4.11 1.57
C ILE A 68 4.31 3.35 2.80
N GLY A 69 4.97 3.53 3.95
CA GLY A 69 4.61 2.82 5.19
C GLY A 69 3.20 3.15 5.69
N ASN A 70 2.77 4.41 5.57
CA ASN A 70 1.44 4.85 5.99
C ASN A 70 0.34 4.27 5.10
N LEU A 71 0.51 4.33 3.77
CA LEU A 71 -0.48 3.79 2.84
C LEU A 71 -0.59 2.27 2.94
N SER A 72 0.56 1.57 3.03
CA SER A 72 0.59 0.11 3.19
C SER A 72 -0.14 -0.34 4.47
N HIS A 73 0.05 0.39 5.57
CA HIS A 73 -0.62 0.10 6.82
C HIS A 73 -2.14 0.34 6.73
N ALA A 74 -2.58 1.47 6.19
CA ALA A 74 -4.00 1.78 6.05
C ALA A 74 -4.73 0.76 5.15
N LEU A 75 -4.07 0.30 4.08
CA LEU A 75 -4.57 -0.79 3.22
C LEU A 75 -4.73 -2.12 3.97
N GLU A 76 -3.69 -2.52 4.72
CA GLU A 76 -3.70 -3.74 5.54
C GLU A 76 -4.88 -3.71 6.54
N MET A 77 -5.06 -2.60 7.24
CA MET A 77 -6.15 -2.40 8.21
C MET A 77 -7.54 -2.46 7.57
N LEU A 78 -7.72 -1.89 6.37
CA LEU A 78 -9.01 -1.98 5.66
C LEU A 78 -9.33 -3.41 5.22
N LEU A 79 -8.31 -4.16 4.78
CA LEU A 79 -8.48 -5.56 4.43
C LEU A 79 -8.78 -6.43 5.66
N ASP A 80 -8.23 -6.09 6.83
CA ASP A 80 -8.58 -6.74 8.10
C ASP A 80 -10.01 -6.44 8.57
N ALA A 81 -10.47 -5.20 8.42
CA ALA A 81 -11.82 -4.79 8.82
C ALA A 81 -12.92 -5.27 7.87
N SER A 82 -12.57 -5.74 6.67
CA SER A 82 -13.54 -6.15 5.65
C SER A 82 -13.87 -7.65 5.71
N ASP A 83 -15.10 -7.97 5.33
CA ASP A 83 -15.62 -9.33 5.19
C ASP A 83 -16.18 -9.54 3.77
N ASN A 84 -16.58 -10.77 3.46
CA ASN A 84 -17.12 -11.14 2.15
C ASN A 84 -18.34 -10.29 1.72
N ALA A 85 -19.10 -9.73 2.66
CA ALA A 85 -20.30 -8.94 2.35
C ALA A 85 -19.98 -7.51 1.94
N ASN A 86 -18.79 -7.00 2.28
CA ASN A 86 -18.38 -5.63 2.01
C ASN A 86 -17.19 -5.48 1.05
N GLU A 87 -16.61 -6.59 0.54
CA GLU A 87 -15.48 -6.54 -0.39
C GLU A 87 -15.74 -5.71 -1.65
N SER A 88 -16.92 -5.87 -2.26
CA SER A 88 -17.29 -5.09 -3.45
C SER A 88 -17.32 -3.58 -3.17
N LYS A 89 -17.68 -3.18 -1.94
CA LYS A 89 -17.75 -1.78 -1.50
C LYS A 89 -16.37 -1.16 -1.29
N ILE A 90 -15.35 -1.97 -0.99
CA ILE A 90 -13.98 -1.49 -0.74
C ILE A 90 -13.04 -1.70 -1.94
N SER A 91 -13.39 -2.59 -2.87
CA SER A 91 -12.54 -3.02 -3.99
C SER A 91 -11.93 -1.86 -4.77
N THR A 92 -12.73 -0.86 -5.17
CA THR A 92 -12.26 0.33 -5.88
C THR A 92 -11.24 1.13 -5.08
N LEU A 93 -11.49 1.33 -3.78
CA LEU A 93 -10.58 2.09 -2.91
C LEU A 93 -9.25 1.35 -2.68
N VAL A 94 -9.31 0.02 -2.56
CA VAL A 94 -8.11 -0.83 -2.49
C VAL A 94 -7.32 -0.74 -3.81
N GLN A 95 -8.00 -0.85 -4.96
CA GLN A 95 -7.35 -0.74 -6.27
C GLN A 95 -6.66 0.61 -6.47
N GLN A 96 -7.33 1.72 -6.13
CA GLN A 96 -6.75 3.06 -6.21
C GLN A 96 -5.53 3.22 -5.31
N SER A 97 -5.63 2.71 -4.09
CA SER A 97 -4.53 2.76 -3.11
C SER A 97 -3.34 1.89 -3.55
N VAL A 98 -3.56 0.70 -4.11
CA VAL A 98 -2.48 -0.13 -4.66
C VAL A 98 -1.84 0.54 -5.87
N GLN A 99 -2.61 1.15 -6.76
CA GLN A 99 -2.06 1.92 -7.88
C GLN A 99 -1.15 3.06 -7.40
N HIS A 100 -1.56 3.79 -6.37
CA HIS A 100 -0.74 4.85 -5.79
C HIS A 100 0.51 4.28 -5.09
N LEU A 101 0.40 3.14 -4.41
CA LEU A 101 1.54 2.47 -3.79
C LEU A 101 2.61 2.07 -4.83
N LEU A 102 2.18 1.55 -5.99
CA LEU A 102 3.07 1.25 -7.12
C LEU A 102 3.78 2.51 -7.61
N GLN A 103 3.08 3.64 -7.69
CA GLN A 103 3.66 4.93 -8.07
C GLN A 103 4.70 5.42 -7.06
N GLN A 104 4.43 5.25 -5.75
CA GLN A 104 5.38 5.65 -4.71
C GLN A 104 6.68 4.82 -4.76
N VAL A 105 6.58 3.50 -4.97
CA VAL A 105 7.76 2.65 -5.15
C VAL A 105 8.52 3.02 -6.42
N GLU A 106 7.82 3.37 -7.49
CA GLU A 106 8.46 3.87 -8.71
C GLU A 106 9.21 5.18 -8.47
N GLN A 107 8.62 6.12 -7.73
CA GLN A 107 9.26 7.39 -7.34
C GLN A 107 10.53 7.14 -6.53
N LEU A 108 10.48 6.22 -5.57
CA LEU A 108 11.64 5.78 -4.80
C LEU A 108 12.72 5.20 -5.73
N ARG A 109 12.34 4.36 -6.70
CA ARG A 109 13.27 3.71 -7.65
C ARG A 109 14.02 4.71 -8.52
N ILE A 110 13.34 5.74 -9.02
CA ILE A 110 13.95 6.76 -9.88
C ILE A 110 14.67 7.87 -9.10
N GLY A 111 14.72 7.78 -7.76
CA GLY A 111 15.35 8.78 -6.89
C GLY A 111 14.56 10.10 -6.80
N GLY A 112 13.25 10.06 -7.08
CA GLY A 112 12.37 11.23 -7.03
C GLY A 112 11.74 11.45 -5.65
N PRO A 113 11.15 12.64 -5.42
CA PRO A 113 10.31 12.86 -4.24
C PRO A 113 9.09 11.93 -4.28
N ILE A 114 8.75 11.34 -3.14
CA ILE A 114 7.66 10.38 -3.02
C ILE A 114 6.40 11.10 -2.57
N ALA A 115 5.31 11.02 -3.33
CA ALA A 115 4.07 11.70 -2.98
C ALA A 115 3.40 11.03 -1.78
N TYR A 116 2.88 11.82 -0.84
CA TYR A 116 2.04 11.30 0.23
C TYR A 116 0.62 11.04 -0.27
N ALA A 117 0.10 9.86 0.08
CA ALA A 117 -1.26 9.45 -0.24
C ALA A 117 -2.30 9.95 0.78
N ASN A 118 -2.13 11.15 1.37
CA ASN A 118 -2.88 11.59 2.54
C ASN A 118 -4.41 11.50 2.36
N SER A 119 -4.93 11.91 1.20
CA SER A 119 -6.36 11.82 0.89
C SER A 119 -6.87 10.37 0.81
N LEU A 120 -6.07 9.45 0.26
CA LEU A 120 -6.38 8.03 0.21
C LEU A 120 -6.33 7.43 1.60
N VAL A 121 -5.30 7.74 2.40
CA VAL A 121 -5.18 7.29 3.80
C VAL A 121 -6.41 7.72 4.61
N THR A 122 -6.80 8.99 4.54
CA THR A 122 -8.03 9.47 5.22
C THR A 122 -9.29 8.74 4.73
N SER A 123 -9.38 8.44 3.42
CA SER A 123 -10.50 7.69 2.85
C SER A 123 -10.55 6.24 3.34
N LEU A 124 -9.38 5.59 3.46
CA LEU A 124 -9.23 4.25 4.01
C LEU A 124 -9.65 4.22 5.50
N GLU A 125 -9.14 5.14 6.30
CA GLU A 125 -9.47 5.28 7.73
C GLU A 125 -10.98 5.52 7.95
N SER A 126 -11.57 6.41 7.15
CA SER A 126 -13.01 6.68 7.21
C SER A 126 -13.83 5.43 6.86
N LYS A 127 -13.39 4.66 5.85
CA LYS A 127 -14.05 3.41 5.47
C LYS A 127 -13.89 2.33 6.55
N ILE A 128 -12.73 2.22 7.18
CA ILE A 128 -12.52 1.31 8.33
C ILE A 128 -13.52 1.62 9.44
N GLN A 129 -13.65 2.89 9.82
CA GLN A 129 -14.61 3.31 10.84
C GLN A 129 -16.05 2.92 10.49
N GLU A 130 -16.46 3.12 9.23
CA GLU A 130 -17.79 2.71 8.74
C GLU A 130 -18.04 1.19 8.83
N LEU A 131 -17.02 0.36 8.60
CA LEU A 131 -17.16 -1.10 8.65
C LEU A 131 -17.16 -1.66 10.07
N THR A 132 -16.56 -0.94 11.02
CA THR A 132 -16.43 -1.38 12.43
C THR A 132 -17.45 -0.76 13.38
N ALA A 133 -18.32 0.11 12.89
CA ALA A 133 -19.39 0.77 13.65
C ALA A 133 -20.65 -0.10 13.74
#